data_AF-A0A7X7TD47-F1
#
_entry.id   AF-A0A7X7TD47-F1
#
_cell.length_a   1.000
_cell.length_b   1.000
_cell.length_c   1.000
_cell.angle_alpha   90.00
_cell.angle_beta   90.00
_cell.angle_gamma   90.00
#
_symmetry.space_group_name_H-M   'P 1'
#
loop_
_entity.id
_entity.type
_entity.pdbx_description
1 polymer ?
#
loop_
_entity_poly.entity_id
_entity_poly.type
_entity_poly.pdbx_seq_one_letter_code
_entity_poly.pdbx_strand_id
1 'polypeptide(L)'
;MKNPVNPVHPVQNSGLSDYDALGHRVRKIDAIAGTTTLTYNDPEWRVLAEYAPTNNQQLRKYVYGNYIDEALVLIDTYASDNSPVGTYYFLHDHLYSPAVLIGYDDENEIWIPVERYEYGAYGTRHVYDQNFGNRTNTNYGVYVAFQGHIHDRLDNGNLNLLDARYRTYDPFAGRWLMHEKLGIYEIDRKNRFKPSRQFDEGTNLYAGFASNAIKALDPLGLFTQYVCCTDCQERSLKNDERSAQAQIYALQSAIRAAISADTGQYPWFTNFKLNNALSILQRASYKLTYGVAICEKSCKAIAWAWPGGRAVHVCPAYWRIKDEAQAASLAHEGTHMGAATTDATYFWQNGRAPHDAGIIGWDIIASTYDTWILTGFCVPGFNCPASVSYNANRGNNECPANAQ
;
A
#
# COMPACT_ATOMS: atom_id res chain seq x y z
N MET A 1 1.55 -40.37 49.99
CA MET A 1 1.27 -39.27 49.05
C MET A 1 1.32 -39.85 47.64
N LYS A 2 0.18 -40.00 46.97
CA LYS A 2 0.14 -40.41 45.56
C LYS A 2 0.42 -39.16 44.72
N ASN A 3 1.48 -39.18 43.92
CA ASN A 3 1.68 -38.17 42.89
C ASN A 3 0.51 -38.26 41.90
N PRO A 4 -0.20 -37.16 41.61
CA PRO A 4 -1.14 -37.15 40.51
C PRO A 4 -0.33 -37.23 39.22
N VAL A 5 -0.46 -38.35 38.52
CA VAL A 5 -0.07 -38.44 37.11
C VAL A 5 -1.07 -37.60 36.36
N ASN A 6 -0.68 -36.39 35.95
CA ASN A 6 -1.44 -35.62 34.98
C ASN A 6 -1.50 -36.44 33.69
N PRO A 7 -2.69 -36.82 33.19
CA PRO A 7 -2.79 -37.38 31.86
C PRO A 7 -2.33 -36.31 30.88
N VAL A 8 -1.19 -36.55 30.22
CA VAL A 8 -0.83 -35.84 29.01
C VAL A 8 -1.90 -36.22 28.00
N HIS A 9 -2.89 -35.36 27.81
CA HIS A 9 -3.75 -35.45 26.65
C HIS A 9 -2.84 -35.20 25.44
N PRO A 10 -2.58 -36.19 24.56
CA PRO A 10 -1.95 -35.88 23.29
C PRO A 10 -2.83 -34.82 22.62
N VAL A 11 -2.22 -33.72 22.17
CA VAL A 11 -2.92 -32.72 21.37
C VAL A 11 -3.28 -33.42 20.05
N GLN A 12 -4.46 -34.05 20.02
CA GLN A 12 -4.94 -34.77 18.84
C GLN A 12 -5.53 -33.81 17.81
N ASN A 13 -5.86 -32.58 18.20
CA ASN A 13 -6.45 -31.55 17.36
C ASN A 13 -5.54 -30.32 17.35
N SER A 14 -4.62 -30.24 16.39
CA SER A 14 -3.73 -29.09 16.22
C SER A 14 -3.67 -28.62 14.77
N GLY A 15 -3.84 -27.30 14.58
CA GLY A 15 -3.31 -26.60 13.42
C GLY A 15 -1.90 -26.08 13.74
N LEU A 16 -0.97 -26.20 12.82
CA LEU A 16 0.39 -25.65 12.96
C LEU A 16 0.71 -24.77 11.75
N SER A 17 1.51 -23.72 11.97
CA SER A 17 2.02 -22.87 10.90
C SER A 17 3.48 -22.53 11.16
N ASP A 18 4.29 -22.54 10.11
CA ASP A 18 5.69 -22.12 10.16
C ASP A 18 5.86 -20.83 9.34
N TYR A 19 6.81 -20.01 9.78
CA TYR A 19 7.11 -18.71 9.19
C TYR A 19 8.59 -18.60 8.85
N ASP A 20 8.92 -17.89 7.79
CA ASP A 20 10.29 -17.52 7.48
C ASP A 20 10.80 -16.36 8.39
N ALA A 21 12.06 -15.98 8.21
CA ALA A 21 12.68 -14.92 9.00
C ALA A 21 12.09 -13.52 8.76
N LEU A 22 11.32 -13.34 7.66
CA LEU A 22 10.63 -12.10 7.33
C LEU A 22 9.19 -12.10 7.86
N GLY A 23 8.72 -13.22 8.42
CA GLY A 23 7.38 -13.38 8.96
C GLY A 23 6.36 -13.87 7.94
N HIS A 24 6.78 -14.26 6.73
CA HIS A 24 5.86 -14.88 5.77
C HIS A 24 5.54 -16.30 6.21
N ARG A 25 4.28 -16.69 6.11
CA ARG A 25 3.91 -18.09 6.32
C ARG A 25 4.43 -18.94 5.17
N VAL A 26 5.18 -19.99 5.50
CA VAL A 26 5.77 -20.94 4.52
C VAL A 26 5.18 -22.35 4.60
N ARG A 27 4.50 -22.66 5.70
CA ARG A 27 3.84 -23.96 5.90
C ARG A 27 2.58 -23.81 6.74
N LYS A 28 1.55 -24.58 6.39
CA LYS A 28 0.36 -24.84 7.20
C LYS A 28 0.12 -26.33 7.32
N ILE A 29 -0.28 -26.79 8.49
CA ILE A 29 -0.65 -28.18 8.79
C ILE A 29 -2.02 -28.17 9.46
N ASP A 30 -2.97 -28.92 8.91
CA ASP A 30 -4.19 -29.33 9.62
C ASP A 30 -4.05 -30.82 9.96
N ALA A 31 -3.73 -31.11 11.22
CA ALA A 31 -3.49 -32.48 11.67
C ALA A 31 -4.77 -33.35 11.62
N ILE A 32 -5.95 -32.74 11.73
CA ILE A 32 -7.23 -33.47 11.70
C ILE A 32 -7.60 -33.83 10.26
N ALA A 33 -7.46 -32.88 9.34
CA ALA A 33 -7.66 -33.15 7.92
C ALA A 33 -6.52 -33.99 7.32
N GLY A 34 -5.40 -34.14 8.04
CA GLY A 34 -4.20 -34.81 7.54
C GLY A 34 -3.55 -34.07 6.37
N THR A 35 -3.76 -32.75 6.28
CA THR A 35 -3.27 -31.93 5.18
C THR A 35 -2.09 -31.07 5.61
N THR A 36 -1.16 -30.87 4.69
CA THR A 36 -0.05 -29.95 4.86
C THR A 36 0.19 -29.26 3.54
N THR A 37 0.33 -27.95 3.58
CA THR A 37 0.56 -27.10 2.41
C THR A 37 1.80 -26.26 2.65
N LEU A 38 2.68 -26.21 1.66
CA LEU A 38 3.81 -25.29 1.62
C LEU A 38 3.46 -24.11 0.71
N THR A 39 3.89 -22.91 1.10
CA THR A 39 3.62 -21.66 0.37
C THR A 39 4.91 -20.98 -0.03
N TYR A 40 4.96 -20.49 -1.27
CA TYR A 40 6.04 -19.65 -1.77
C TYR A 40 5.54 -18.21 -1.91
N ASN A 41 6.17 -17.29 -1.18
CA ASN A 41 5.78 -15.88 -1.12
C ASN A 41 6.80 -15.01 -1.86
N ASP A 42 6.35 -13.88 -2.39
CA ASP A 42 7.23 -12.83 -2.87
C ASP A 42 7.61 -11.83 -1.75
N PRO A 43 8.52 -10.87 -2.02
CA PRO A 43 8.91 -9.86 -1.03
C PRO A 43 7.76 -8.98 -0.53
N GLU A 44 6.67 -8.89 -1.30
CA GLU A 44 5.46 -8.17 -0.97
C GLU A 44 4.42 -9.04 -0.24
N TRP A 45 4.80 -10.19 0.33
CA TRP A 45 3.90 -11.06 1.11
C TRP A 45 2.72 -11.62 0.31
N ARG A 46 2.86 -11.79 -1.01
CA ARG A 46 1.85 -12.44 -1.86
C ARG A 46 2.19 -13.91 -2.01
N VAL A 47 1.22 -14.79 -1.80
CA VAL A 47 1.38 -16.23 -2.05
C VAL A 47 1.36 -16.46 -3.55
N LEU A 48 2.52 -16.70 -4.16
CA LEU A 48 2.64 -16.94 -5.60
C LEU A 48 2.34 -18.38 -5.98
N ALA A 49 2.62 -19.33 -5.10
CA ALA A 49 2.40 -20.75 -5.36
C ALA A 49 2.24 -21.57 -4.08
N GLU A 50 1.54 -22.69 -4.24
CA GLU A 50 1.36 -23.72 -3.21
C GLU A 50 1.96 -25.04 -3.66
N TYR A 51 2.56 -25.79 -2.72
CA TYR A 51 3.22 -27.06 -2.99
C TYR A 51 2.81 -28.15 -2.00
N ALA A 52 2.76 -29.39 -2.50
CA ALA A 52 2.66 -30.58 -1.66
C ALA A 52 3.99 -30.84 -0.94
N PRO A 53 3.97 -31.22 0.35
CA PRO A 53 5.17 -31.34 1.17
C PRO A 53 6.02 -32.59 0.88
N THR A 54 5.41 -33.63 0.31
CA THR A 54 6.04 -34.95 0.16
C THR A 54 6.92 -35.07 -1.09
N ASN A 55 6.57 -34.35 -2.15
CA ASN A 55 7.23 -34.46 -3.46
C ASN A 55 7.49 -33.10 -4.13
N ASN A 56 7.22 -31.99 -3.43
CA ASN A 56 7.32 -30.64 -3.96
C ASN A 56 6.51 -30.44 -5.26
N GLN A 57 5.41 -31.18 -5.41
CA GLN A 57 4.47 -30.99 -6.52
C GLN A 57 3.78 -29.64 -6.35
N GLN A 58 3.87 -28.80 -7.37
CA GLN A 58 3.13 -27.55 -7.39
C GLN A 58 1.64 -27.85 -7.52
N LEU A 59 0.88 -27.38 -6.55
CA LEU A 59 -0.57 -27.52 -6.49
C LEU A 59 -1.22 -26.38 -7.27
N ARG A 60 -0.85 -25.14 -6.94
CA ARG A 60 -1.50 -23.92 -7.45
C ARG A 60 -0.50 -22.80 -7.68
N LYS A 61 -0.85 -21.87 -8.57
CA LYS A 61 -0.18 -20.58 -8.75
C LYS A 61 -1.19 -19.46 -8.75
N TYR A 62 -0.75 -18.30 -8.30
CA TYR A 62 -1.54 -17.08 -8.30
C TYR A 62 -0.83 -15.98 -9.07
N VAL A 63 -1.61 -15.19 -9.81
CA VAL A 63 -1.14 -13.95 -10.43
C VAL A 63 -1.91 -12.81 -9.80
N TYR A 64 -1.20 -11.78 -9.36
CA TYR A 64 -1.78 -10.62 -8.68
C TYR A 64 -1.78 -9.39 -9.59
N GLY A 65 -2.72 -8.49 -9.31
CA GLY A 65 -2.79 -7.16 -9.91
C GLY A 65 -1.81 -6.18 -9.26
N ASN A 66 -2.22 -4.91 -9.23
CA ASN A 66 -1.37 -3.83 -8.71
C ASN A 66 -1.45 -3.74 -7.19
N TYR A 67 -2.53 -4.24 -6.59
CA TYR A 67 -2.70 -4.28 -5.14
C TYR A 67 -2.22 -5.61 -4.55
N ILE A 68 -1.69 -5.56 -3.32
CA ILE A 68 -1.08 -6.71 -2.63
C ILE A 68 -2.05 -7.88 -2.45
N ASP A 69 -3.34 -7.60 -2.22
CA ASP A 69 -4.38 -8.61 -2.00
C ASP A 69 -5.28 -8.84 -3.23
N GLU A 70 -4.91 -8.31 -4.40
CA GLU A 70 -5.71 -8.44 -5.63
C GLU A 70 -5.26 -9.65 -6.45
N ALA A 71 -5.66 -10.86 -6.04
CA ALA A 71 -5.36 -12.08 -6.80
C ALA A 71 -6.23 -12.16 -8.06
N LEU A 72 -5.68 -11.99 -9.26
CA LEU A 72 -6.43 -11.97 -10.53
C LEU A 72 -6.64 -13.34 -11.16
N VAL A 73 -5.66 -14.23 -11.03
CA VAL A 73 -5.67 -15.54 -11.69
C VAL A 73 -5.28 -16.62 -10.70
N LEU A 74 -6.04 -17.72 -10.69
CA LEU A 74 -5.68 -19.00 -10.08
C LEU A 74 -5.36 -19.98 -11.20
N ILE A 75 -4.16 -20.56 -11.18
CA ILE A 75 -3.79 -21.67 -12.06
C ILE A 75 -3.67 -22.91 -11.15
N ASP A 76 -4.68 -23.76 -11.19
CA ASP A 76 -4.64 -25.06 -10.52
C ASP A 76 -3.90 -26.04 -11.42
N THR A 77 -2.72 -26.50 -10.96
CA THR A 77 -1.82 -27.35 -11.74
C THR A 77 -1.89 -28.82 -11.36
N TYR A 78 -2.64 -29.16 -10.33
CA TYR A 78 -2.74 -30.53 -9.84
C TYR A 78 -4.07 -30.72 -9.11
N ALA A 79 -4.81 -31.77 -9.45
CA ALA A 79 -6.06 -32.14 -8.80
C ALA A 79 -5.86 -32.67 -7.36
N SER A 80 -5.16 -31.91 -6.52
CA SER A 80 -5.24 -32.02 -5.08
C SER A 80 -6.65 -31.61 -4.66
N ASP A 81 -7.16 -32.18 -3.57
CA ASP A 81 -8.46 -31.83 -2.96
C ASP A 81 -9.72 -31.95 -3.84
N ASN A 82 -9.65 -32.75 -4.92
CA ASN A 82 -10.70 -32.90 -5.94
C ASN A 82 -10.99 -31.62 -6.75
N SER A 83 -10.10 -30.62 -6.69
CA SER A 83 -10.18 -29.44 -7.54
C SER A 83 -9.89 -29.80 -9.00
N PRO A 84 -10.67 -29.30 -9.97
CA PRO A 84 -10.35 -29.47 -11.38
C PRO A 84 -9.08 -28.69 -11.74
N VAL A 85 -8.19 -29.33 -12.51
CA VAL A 85 -7.00 -28.66 -13.07
C VAL A 85 -7.47 -27.64 -14.11
N GLY A 86 -6.98 -26.42 -14.04
CA GLY A 86 -7.45 -25.35 -14.92
C GLY A 86 -6.86 -23.99 -14.62
N THR A 87 -7.20 -23.02 -15.46
CA THR A 87 -6.91 -21.61 -15.23
C THR A 87 -8.23 -20.87 -15.00
N TYR A 88 -8.29 -20.15 -13.90
CA TYR A 88 -9.46 -19.47 -13.42
C TYR A 88 -9.15 -18.01 -13.13
N TYR A 89 -10.16 -17.15 -13.32
CA TYR A 89 -10.02 -15.71 -13.16
C TYR A 89 -10.94 -15.22 -12.06
N PHE A 90 -10.39 -14.44 -11.14
CA PHE A 90 -11.16 -13.83 -10.07
C PHE A 90 -11.76 -12.51 -10.52
N LEU A 91 -13.03 -12.29 -10.16
CA LEU A 91 -13.64 -10.97 -10.11
C LEU A 91 -13.82 -10.58 -8.65
N HIS A 92 -13.57 -9.31 -8.31
CA HIS A 92 -13.56 -8.83 -6.94
C HIS A 92 -14.64 -7.77 -6.68
N ASP A 93 -14.94 -7.57 -5.40
CA ASP A 93 -15.62 -6.37 -4.91
C ASP A 93 -14.64 -5.19 -4.71
N HIS A 94 -15.14 -4.05 -4.21
CA HIS A 94 -14.34 -2.85 -3.96
C HIS A 94 -13.32 -3.02 -2.81
N LEU A 95 -13.41 -4.11 -2.05
CA LEU A 95 -12.46 -4.46 -1.01
C LEU A 95 -11.46 -5.52 -1.46
N TYR A 96 -11.40 -5.84 -2.75
CA TYR A 96 -10.57 -6.91 -3.30
C TYR A 96 -10.94 -8.31 -2.79
N SER A 97 -12.14 -8.51 -2.25
CA SER A 97 -12.65 -9.84 -1.91
C SER A 97 -13.11 -10.54 -3.20
N PRO A 98 -12.67 -11.79 -3.49
CA PRO A 98 -13.16 -12.51 -4.66
C PRO A 98 -14.66 -12.74 -4.55
N ALA A 99 -15.44 -12.24 -5.50
CA ALA A 99 -16.90 -12.41 -5.58
C ALA A 99 -17.30 -13.50 -6.59
N VAL A 100 -16.50 -13.70 -7.65
CA VAL A 100 -16.76 -14.71 -8.68
C VAL A 100 -15.44 -15.34 -9.12
N LEU A 101 -15.46 -16.66 -9.34
CA LEU A 101 -14.43 -17.39 -10.06
C LEU A 101 -14.97 -17.75 -11.44
N ILE A 102 -14.28 -17.34 -12.50
CA ILE A 102 -14.63 -17.64 -13.89
C ILE A 102 -13.70 -18.72 -14.42
N GLY A 103 -14.28 -19.75 -15.04
CA GLY A 103 -13.58 -20.78 -15.80
C GLY A 103 -14.06 -20.82 -17.24
N TYR A 104 -13.26 -21.45 -18.11
CA TYR A 104 -13.65 -21.72 -19.49
C TYR A 104 -14.29 -23.10 -19.57
N ASP A 105 -15.48 -23.18 -20.16
CA ASP A 105 -16.17 -24.42 -20.48
C ASP A 105 -15.75 -24.86 -21.88
N ASP A 106 -14.85 -25.83 -21.96
CA ASP A 106 -14.32 -26.36 -23.23
C ASP A 106 -15.41 -27.01 -24.10
N GLU A 107 -16.47 -27.56 -23.50
CA GLU A 107 -17.53 -28.25 -24.26
C GLU A 107 -18.43 -27.26 -25.00
N ASN A 108 -18.69 -26.10 -24.38
CA ASN A 108 -19.57 -25.07 -24.92
C ASN A 108 -18.82 -23.84 -25.47
N GLU A 109 -17.50 -23.83 -25.39
CA GLU A 109 -16.60 -22.73 -25.81
C GLU A 109 -16.97 -21.36 -25.21
N ILE A 110 -17.36 -21.33 -23.93
CA ILE A 110 -17.81 -20.11 -23.23
C ILE A 110 -17.15 -19.92 -21.88
N TRP A 111 -17.00 -18.66 -21.45
CA TRP A 111 -16.60 -18.32 -20.09
C TRP A 111 -17.82 -18.33 -19.17
N ILE A 112 -17.74 -19.13 -18.10
CA ILE A 112 -18.83 -19.28 -17.14
C ILE A 112 -18.34 -19.04 -15.71
N PRO A 113 -19.22 -18.54 -14.82
CA PRO A 113 -18.94 -18.46 -13.40
C PRO A 113 -18.99 -19.88 -12.83
N VAL A 114 -17.84 -20.40 -12.43
CA VAL A 114 -17.71 -21.77 -11.90
C VAL A 114 -17.94 -21.83 -10.40
N GLU A 115 -17.70 -20.71 -9.71
CA GLU A 115 -17.99 -20.54 -8.29
C GLU A 115 -18.25 -19.07 -7.97
N ARG A 116 -19.01 -18.81 -6.91
CA ARG A 116 -19.34 -17.48 -6.42
C ARG A 116 -19.12 -17.42 -4.93
N TYR A 117 -18.83 -16.23 -4.44
CA TYR A 117 -18.61 -15.99 -3.02
C TYR A 117 -19.37 -14.74 -2.59
N GLU A 118 -20.00 -14.85 -1.43
CA GLU A 118 -20.53 -13.70 -0.71
C GLU A 118 -19.91 -13.66 0.68
N TYR A 119 -19.77 -12.46 1.22
CA TYR A 119 -19.21 -12.26 2.54
C TYR A 119 -20.20 -11.52 3.42
N GLY A 120 -20.34 -11.96 4.66
CA GLY A 120 -20.91 -11.11 5.70
C GLY A 120 -20.08 -9.83 5.86
N ALA A 121 -20.65 -8.81 6.52
CA ALA A 121 -19.99 -7.50 6.68
C ALA A 121 -18.57 -7.58 7.26
N TYR A 122 -18.29 -8.61 8.05
CA TYR A 122 -17.00 -8.85 8.70
C TYR A 122 -16.23 -10.04 8.11
N GLY A 123 -16.58 -10.52 6.91
CA GLY A 123 -15.77 -11.48 6.16
C GLY A 123 -16.14 -12.95 6.31
N THR A 124 -17.25 -13.29 6.96
CA THR A 124 -17.72 -14.69 6.98
C THR A 124 -18.12 -15.09 5.56
N ARG A 125 -17.42 -16.08 4.99
CA ARG A 125 -17.56 -16.49 3.58
C ARG A 125 -18.72 -17.48 3.39
N HIS A 126 -19.53 -17.22 2.37
CA HIS A 126 -20.52 -18.13 1.80
C HIS A 126 -20.09 -18.49 0.38
N VAL A 127 -20.14 -19.78 0.02
CA VAL A 127 -19.72 -20.28 -1.29
C VAL A 127 -20.94 -20.77 -2.03
N TYR A 128 -21.04 -20.44 -3.32
CA TYR A 128 -22.12 -20.91 -4.17
C TYR A 128 -21.60 -21.47 -5.49
N ASP A 129 -22.34 -22.40 -6.07
CA ASP A 129 -22.11 -22.84 -7.43
C ASP A 129 -22.53 -21.77 -8.47
N GLN A 130 -22.38 -22.11 -9.74
CA GLN A 130 -22.76 -21.29 -10.90
C GLN A 130 -24.19 -20.72 -10.79
N ASN A 131 -25.13 -21.49 -10.24
CA ASN A 131 -26.56 -21.22 -10.17
C ASN A 131 -27.00 -20.72 -8.78
N PHE A 132 -26.08 -20.23 -7.96
CA PHE A 132 -26.33 -19.80 -6.57
C PHE A 132 -26.76 -20.92 -5.62
N GLY A 133 -26.51 -22.19 -5.97
CA GLY A 133 -26.66 -23.31 -5.04
C GLY A 133 -25.61 -23.24 -3.94
N ASN A 134 -26.02 -23.30 -2.68
CA ASN A 134 -25.13 -23.16 -1.52
C ASN A 134 -24.15 -24.34 -1.42
N ARG A 135 -22.88 -24.04 -1.12
CA ARG A 135 -21.81 -25.01 -0.89
C ARG A 135 -21.18 -24.80 0.48
N THR A 136 -20.85 -25.91 1.13
CA THR A 136 -20.08 -25.90 2.38
C THR A 136 -18.63 -25.46 2.16
N ASN A 137 -18.09 -25.63 0.95
CA ASN A 137 -16.73 -25.25 0.61
C ASN A 137 -16.56 -24.97 -0.89
N THR A 138 -15.42 -24.34 -1.22
CA THR A 138 -14.91 -24.27 -2.59
C THR A 138 -14.61 -25.65 -3.15
N ASN A 139 -14.98 -25.88 -4.41
CA ASN A 139 -14.54 -27.04 -5.19
C ASN A 139 -13.27 -26.75 -6.01
N TYR A 140 -12.72 -25.53 -5.93
CA TYR A 140 -11.57 -25.10 -6.73
C TYR A 140 -10.35 -24.81 -5.85
N GLY A 141 -10.41 -25.22 -4.58
CA GLY A 141 -9.35 -24.99 -3.60
C GLY A 141 -8.99 -23.52 -3.40
N VAL A 142 -9.95 -22.60 -3.59
CA VAL A 142 -9.74 -21.16 -3.42
C VAL A 142 -9.54 -20.81 -1.95
N TYR A 143 -8.31 -20.45 -1.62
CA TYR A 143 -7.93 -19.95 -0.30
C TYR A 143 -7.89 -18.43 -0.21
N VAL A 144 -7.89 -17.69 -1.30
CA VAL A 144 -8.06 -16.23 -1.26
C VAL A 144 -9.52 -15.91 -0.90
N ALA A 145 -9.75 -15.03 0.07
CA ALA A 145 -11.09 -14.74 0.59
C ALA A 145 -11.29 -13.25 0.89
N PHE A 146 -11.97 -12.92 1.99
CA PHE A 146 -12.33 -11.54 2.34
C PHE A 146 -11.10 -10.62 2.38
N GLN A 147 -11.20 -9.50 1.66
CA GLN A 147 -10.12 -8.54 1.42
C GLN A 147 -8.84 -9.15 0.80
N GLY A 148 -8.99 -10.26 0.10
CA GLY A 148 -7.90 -11.02 -0.53
C GLY A 148 -6.96 -11.73 0.46
N HIS A 149 -7.31 -11.78 1.74
CA HIS A 149 -6.55 -12.53 2.74
C HIS A 149 -6.66 -14.05 2.52
N ILE A 150 -5.66 -14.78 3.03
CA ILE A 150 -5.64 -16.23 2.94
C ILE A 150 -6.57 -16.83 4.00
N HIS A 151 -7.55 -17.60 3.55
CA HIS A 151 -8.52 -18.31 4.35
C HIS A 151 -8.00 -19.66 4.81
N ASP A 152 -7.77 -19.77 6.10
CA ASP A 152 -7.41 -20.99 6.77
C ASP A 152 -8.63 -21.70 7.29
N ARG A 153 -8.91 -22.82 6.64
CA ARG A 153 -9.84 -23.83 7.12
C ARG A 153 -9.03 -24.85 7.90
N LEU A 154 -9.18 -24.83 9.21
CA LEU A 154 -8.54 -25.73 10.16
C LEU A 154 -9.61 -26.58 10.85
N ASP A 155 -9.18 -27.63 11.55
CA ASP A 155 -10.07 -28.55 12.26
C ASP A 155 -11.15 -29.13 11.33
N ASN A 156 -10.69 -29.64 10.17
CA ASN A 156 -11.57 -30.18 9.12
C ASN A 156 -12.63 -29.18 8.63
N GLY A 157 -12.28 -27.88 8.64
CA GLY A 157 -13.14 -26.79 8.19
C GLY A 157 -14.09 -26.23 9.24
N ASN A 158 -14.03 -26.69 10.49
CA ASN A 158 -14.82 -26.14 11.60
C ASN A 158 -14.26 -24.81 12.12
N LEU A 159 -12.96 -24.56 11.92
CA LEU A 159 -12.32 -23.30 12.27
C LEU A 159 -11.94 -22.56 11.00
N ASN A 160 -12.48 -21.36 10.82
CA ASN A 160 -12.31 -20.52 9.64
C ASN A 160 -11.66 -19.21 10.06
N LEU A 161 -10.40 -19.01 9.71
CA LEU A 161 -9.60 -17.84 10.07
C LEU A 161 -9.01 -17.20 8.82
N LEU A 162 -8.71 -15.90 8.88
CA LEU A 162 -7.98 -15.21 7.82
C LEU A 162 -6.57 -14.88 8.30
N ASP A 163 -5.57 -15.31 7.54
CA ASP A 163 -4.19 -14.88 7.71
C ASP A 163 -4.00 -13.53 7.00
N ALA A 164 -3.98 -12.46 7.78
CA ALA A 164 -3.65 -11.12 7.33
C ALA A 164 -2.22 -10.79 7.73
N ARG A 165 -1.27 -11.70 7.45
CA ARG A 165 0.17 -11.45 7.55
C ARG A 165 0.64 -11.28 8.99
N TYR A 166 0.56 -10.06 9.53
CA TYR A 166 1.01 -9.79 10.88
C TYR A 166 0.01 -10.26 11.93
N ARG A 167 -1.28 -10.38 11.61
CA ARG A 167 -2.30 -10.85 12.54
C ARG A 167 -3.22 -11.87 11.88
N THR A 168 -3.81 -12.70 12.73
CA THR A 168 -4.91 -13.59 12.35
C THR A 168 -6.24 -12.93 12.69
N TYR A 169 -7.17 -12.96 11.76
CA TYR A 169 -8.51 -12.40 11.90
C TYR A 169 -9.56 -13.50 11.98
N ASP A 170 -10.52 -13.31 12.88
CA ASP A 170 -11.69 -14.17 13.02
C ASP A 170 -12.90 -13.48 12.37
N PRO A 171 -13.33 -13.94 11.17
CA PRO A 171 -14.47 -13.37 10.47
C PRO A 171 -15.82 -13.63 11.14
N PHE A 172 -15.91 -14.64 12.01
CA PHE A 172 -17.12 -14.92 12.79
C PHE A 172 -17.23 -13.96 13.98
N ALA A 173 -16.13 -13.74 14.70
CA ALA A 173 -16.10 -12.81 15.83
C ALA A 173 -15.94 -11.33 15.41
N GLY A 174 -15.62 -11.07 14.14
CA GLY A 174 -15.43 -9.73 13.57
C GLY A 174 -14.24 -8.98 14.15
N ARG A 175 -13.15 -9.70 14.50
CA ARG A 175 -12.03 -9.13 15.26
C ARG A 175 -10.72 -9.86 15.02
N TRP A 176 -9.63 -9.19 15.36
CA TRP A 176 -8.30 -9.79 15.40
C TRP A 176 -8.19 -10.76 16.58
N LEU A 177 -7.44 -11.86 16.39
CA LEU A 177 -7.11 -12.80 17.46
C LEU A 177 -5.90 -12.36 18.29
N MET A 178 -5.15 -11.38 17.80
CA MET A 178 -3.96 -10.85 18.42
C MET A 178 -4.15 -9.36 18.68
N HIS A 179 -3.57 -8.87 19.78
CA HIS A 179 -3.44 -7.44 19.98
C HIS A 179 -2.63 -6.80 18.86
N GLU A 180 -2.80 -5.51 18.67
CA GLU A 180 -2.06 -4.80 17.64
C GLU A 180 -0.54 -4.79 17.91
N LYS A 181 0.26 -5.17 16.91
CA LYS A 181 1.71 -5.33 16.96
C LYS A 181 2.50 -4.02 16.86
N LEU A 182 1.98 -2.95 16.26
CA LEU A 182 2.63 -1.62 16.31
C LEU A 182 2.57 -1.00 17.71
N GLY A 183 1.68 -1.49 18.58
CA GLY A 183 1.64 -1.11 19.99
C GLY A 183 1.30 0.37 20.22
N ILE A 184 1.91 0.95 21.26
CA ILE A 184 1.77 2.38 21.59
C ILE A 184 2.67 3.17 20.63
N TYR A 185 2.08 3.94 19.72
CA TYR A 185 2.85 4.78 18.82
C TYR A 185 3.40 5.98 19.61
N GLU A 186 4.72 6.16 19.65
CA GLU A 186 5.40 7.28 20.32
C GLU A 186 5.27 8.63 19.56
N ILE A 187 4.18 8.93 18.82
CA ILE A 187 4.06 10.20 18.06
C ILE A 187 4.05 11.42 18.98
N ASP A 188 3.56 11.25 20.21
CA ASP A 188 3.38 12.35 21.13
C ASP A 188 4.10 12.14 22.46
N ARG A 189 5.39 12.51 22.49
CA ARG A 189 6.12 12.77 23.75
C ARG A 189 5.41 13.78 24.68
N LYS A 190 4.37 14.50 24.23
CA LYS A 190 3.69 15.53 25.03
C LYS A 190 2.54 15.00 25.90
N ASN A 191 2.07 13.75 25.79
CA ASN A 191 1.10 13.27 26.78
C ASN A 191 1.00 11.74 26.96
N ARG A 192 1.90 11.18 27.78
CA ARG A 192 1.89 9.76 28.21
C ARG A 192 0.64 9.37 29.01
N PHE A 193 -0.20 10.33 29.42
CA PHE A 193 -1.40 10.12 30.23
C PHE A 193 -2.70 10.17 29.44
N LYS A 194 -2.65 10.10 28.11
CA LYS A 194 -3.85 9.97 27.26
C LYS A 194 -3.82 8.67 26.45
N PRO A 195 -4.27 7.54 27.02
CA PRO A 195 -4.27 6.23 26.34
C PRO A 195 -4.97 6.24 24.97
N SER A 196 -6.01 7.07 24.80
CA SER A 196 -6.70 7.21 23.51
C SER A 196 -5.88 7.88 22.41
N ARG A 197 -4.75 8.52 22.75
CA ARG A 197 -3.78 9.10 21.79
C ARG A 197 -2.54 8.24 21.59
N GLN A 198 -2.44 7.14 22.33
CA GLN A 198 -1.37 6.16 22.19
C GLN A 198 -1.66 5.14 21.09
N PHE A 199 -2.92 5.06 20.67
CA PHE A 199 -3.40 4.18 19.60
C PHE A 199 -4.19 5.03 18.60
N ASP A 200 -3.65 5.21 17.39
CA ASP A 200 -4.23 6.08 16.34
C ASP A 200 -5.65 5.65 15.91
N GLU A 201 -6.03 4.40 16.18
CA GLU A 201 -7.31 3.80 15.78
C GLU A 201 -8.22 3.43 16.95
N GLY A 202 -7.86 3.88 18.16
CA GLY A 202 -8.65 3.68 19.37
C GLY A 202 -8.07 2.61 20.30
N THR A 203 -8.65 2.51 21.48
CA THR A 203 -8.11 1.69 22.58
C THR A 203 -8.44 0.21 22.47
N ASN A 204 -9.23 -0.20 21.47
CA ASN A 204 -9.57 -1.61 21.27
C ASN A 204 -8.56 -2.26 20.31
N LEU A 205 -7.55 -2.90 20.88
CA LEU A 205 -6.44 -3.53 20.14
C LEU A 205 -6.83 -4.75 19.32
N TYR A 206 -8.09 -5.22 19.46
CA TYR A 206 -8.62 -6.35 18.74
C TYR A 206 -9.66 -5.94 17.69
N ALA A 207 -10.03 -4.65 17.61
CA ALA A 207 -11.06 -4.19 16.68
C ALA A 207 -10.69 -4.51 15.23
N GLY A 208 -11.51 -5.32 14.55
CA GLY A 208 -11.38 -5.58 13.12
C GLY A 208 -11.71 -4.33 12.31
N PHE A 209 -10.83 -3.93 11.39
CA PHE A 209 -11.09 -2.89 10.39
C PHE A 209 -11.69 -1.59 10.95
N ALA A 210 -11.21 -1.13 12.11
CA ALA A 210 -11.75 0.02 12.84
C ALA A 210 -13.29 -0.02 13.06
N SER A 211 -13.87 -1.23 13.19
CA SER A 211 -15.31 -1.50 13.26
C SER A 211 -16.11 -1.06 12.01
N ASN A 212 -15.45 -0.94 10.86
CA ASN A 212 -16.06 -0.58 9.58
C ASN A 212 -15.47 -1.41 8.42
N ALA A 213 -15.64 -2.72 8.50
CA ALA A 213 -15.09 -3.69 7.56
C ALA A 213 -15.64 -3.59 6.12
N ILE A 214 -16.71 -2.82 5.89
CA ILE A 214 -17.28 -2.57 4.55
C ILE A 214 -16.51 -1.45 3.81
N LYS A 215 -15.76 -0.60 4.52
CA LYS A 215 -14.99 0.51 3.93
C LYS A 215 -13.49 0.42 4.18
N ALA A 216 -13.08 -0.15 5.31
CA ALA A 216 -11.69 -0.18 5.71
C ALA A 216 -11.02 -1.47 5.23
N LEU A 217 -9.83 -1.31 4.63
CA LEU A 217 -8.91 -2.38 4.26
C LEU A 217 -7.79 -2.45 5.29
N ASP A 218 -7.38 -3.65 5.70
CA ASP A 218 -6.17 -3.84 6.52
C ASP A 218 -5.27 -4.89 5.85
N PRO A 219 -4.50 -4.51 4.81
CA PRO A 219 -3.67 -5.46 4.07
C PRO A 219 -2.66 -6.16 4.98
N LEU A 220 -2.12 -5.48 5.99
CA LEU A 220 -1.05 -6.05 6.79
C LEU A 220 -1.54 -6.67 8.10
N GLY A 221 -2.83 -6.56 8.43
CA GLY A 221 -3.28 -6.85 9.78
C GLY A 221 -2.53 -5.97 10.77
N LEU A 222 -2.34 -4.68 10.50
CA LEU A 222 -1.71 -3.69 11.38
C LEU A 222 -2.56 -2.41 11.34
N PHE A 223 -2.62 -1.66 12.45
CA PHE A 223 -3.44 -0.44 12.48
C PHE A 223 -3.13 0.49 11.30
N THR A 224 -4.19 0.90 10.60
CA THR A 224 -4.11 1.62 9.34
C THR A 224 -3.82 3.11 9.55
N GLN A 225 -2.56 3.53 9.44
CA GLN A 225 -2.27 4.95 9.15
C GLN A 225 -2.75 5.37 7.74
N TYR A 226 -3.20 4.40 6.94
CA TYR A 226 -3.57 4.55 5.54
C TYR A 226 -5.09 4.46 5.38
N VAL A 227 -5.69 5.51 4.85
CA VAL A 227 -7.09 5.51 4.42
C VAL A 227 -7.06 5.35 2.91
N CYS A 228 -7.91 4.51 2.33
CA CYS A 228 -8.13 4.55 0.88
C CYS A 228 -8.48 5.99 0.49
N CYS A 229 -7.79 6.53 -0.52
CA CYS A 229 -8.21 7.79 -1.10
C CYS A 229 -9.67 7.64 -1.58
N THR A 230 -10.52 8.62 -1.32
CA THR A 230 -11.86 8.65 -1.95
C THR A 230 -11.71 8.73 -3.48
N ASP A 231 -12.69 8.28 -4.27
CA ASP A 231 -12.68 8.42 -5.73
C ASP A 231 -12.40 9.85 -6.21
N CYS A 232 -12.87 10.84 -5.43
CA CYS A 232 -12.57 12.25 -5.67
C CYS A 232 -11.07 12.53 -5.52
N GLN A 233 -10.49 12.13 -4.39
CA GLN A 233 -9.07 12.28 -4.07
C GLN A 233 -8.18 11.53 -5.07
N GLU A 234 -8.55 10.32 -5.49
CA GLU A 234 -7.78 9.58 -6.51
C GLU A 234 -7.77 10.30 -7.85
N ARG A 235 -8.91 10.84 -8.30
CA ARG A 235 -8.98 11.63 -9.54
C ARG A 235 -8.19 12.93 -9.43
N SER A 236 -8.29 13.62 -8.28
CA SER A 236 -7.49 14.82 -8.00
C SER A 236 -6.00 14.50 -8.03
N LEU A 237 -5.54 13.45 -7.34
CA LEU A 237 -4.13 13.06 -7.35
C LEU A 237 -3.62 12.71 -8.74
N LYS A 238 -4.42 12.05 -9.58
CA LYS A 238 -4.06 11.79 -10.98
C LYS A 238 -3.97 13.09 -11.81
N ASN A 239 -4.80 14.09 -11.51
CA ASN A 239 -4.68 15.42 -12.13
C ASN A 239 -3.42 16.14 -11.64
N ASP A 240 -3.16 16.09 -10.34
CA ASP A 240 -2.01 16.74 -9.70
C ASP A 240 -0.70 16.10 -10.16
N GLU A 241 -0.66 14.79 -10.34
CA GLU A 241 0.47 14.06 -10.92
C GLU A 241 0.75 14.51 -12.35
N ARG A 242 -0.29 14.60 -13.21
CA ARG A 242 -0.14 15.12 -14.58
C ARG A 242 0.39 16.56 -14.59
N SER A 243 -0.14 17.40 -13.71
CA SER A 243 0.31 18.78 -13.55
C SER A 243 1.77 18.84 -13.08
N ALA A 244 2.16 18.00 -12.11
CA ALA A 244 3.53 17.90 -11.62
C ALA A 244 4.49 17.46 -12.74
N GLN A 245 4.11 16.47 -13.57
CA GLN A 245 4.91 16.04 -14.72
C GLN A 245 5.11 17.20 -15.71
N ALA A 246 4.04 17.92 -16.06
CA ALA A 246 4.14 19.07 -16.97
C ALA A 246 5.05 20.17 -16.42
N GLN A 247 4.95 20.47 -15.12
CA GLN A 247 5.79 21.44 -14.43
C GLN A 247 7.26 20.99 -14.38
N ILE A 248 7.53 19.72 -14.12
CA ILE A 248 8.89 19.14 -14.17
C ILE A 248 9.48 19.30 -15.57
N TYR A 249 8.75 18.99 -16.63
CA TYR A 249 9.24 19.15 -18.00
C TYR A 249 9.52 20.62 -18.36
N ALA A 250 8.62 21.53 -17.96
CA ALA A 250 8.83 22.97 -18.15
C ALA A 250 10.09 23.47 -17.43
N LEU A 251 10.29 23.01 -16.18
CA LEU A 251 11.46 23.35 -15.38
C LEU A 251 12.75 22.79 -15.97
N GLN A 252 12.76 21.54 -16.45
CA GLN A 252 13.91 20.98 -17.17
C GLN A 252 14.25 21.79 -18.41
N SER A 253 13.25 22.27 -19.15
CA SER A 253 13.44 23.12 -20.33
C SER A 253 14.07 24.47 -19.95
N ALA A 254 13.57 25.11 -18.89
CA ALA A 254 14.12 26.36 -18.37
C ALA A 254 15.58 26.22 -17.90
N ILE A 255 15.90 25.13 -17.18
CA ILE A 255 17.27 24.83 -16.75
C ILE A 255 18.20 24.64 -17.96
N ARG A 256 17.78 23.85 -18.97
CA ARG A 256 18.57 23.66 -20.19
C ARG A 256 18.80 24.97 -20.93
N ALA A 257 17.78 25.82 -21.04
CA ALA A 257 17.91 27.14 -21.66
C ALA A 257 18.91 28.03 -20.90
N ALA A 258 18.90 28.00 -19.56
CA ALA A 258 19.85 28.74 -18.75
C ALA A 258 21.29 28.24 -18.90
N ILE A 259 21.50 26.92 -18.99
CA ILE A 259 22.82 26.33 -19.28
C ILE A 259 23.29 26.76 -20.68
N SER A 260 22.43 26.70 -21.70
CA SER A 260 22.79 27.07 -23.08
C SER A 260 23.04 28.57 -23.25
N ALA A 261 22.39 29.42 -22.46
CA ALA A 261 22.56 30.86 -22.48
C ALA A 261 23.77 31.34 -21.63
N ASP A 262 24.43 30.45 -20.90
CA ASP A 262 25.60 30.82 -20.10
C ASP A 262 26.81 31.12 -20.99
N THR A 263 27.11 32.41 -21.14
CA THR A 263 28.29 32.93 -21.85
C THR A 263 29.52 33.07 -20.94
N GLY A 264 29.55 32.37 -19.80
CA GLY A 264 30.59 32.48 -18.77
C GLY A 264 30.20 33.41 -17.61
N GLN A 265 28.91 33.72 -17.47
CA GLN A 265 28.39 34.52 -16.36
C GLN A 265 28.31 33.72 -15.06
N TYR A 266 28.16 32.39 -15.16
CA TYR A 266 28.07 31.52 -13.99
C TYR A 266 29.42 30.87 -13.68
N PRO A 267 29.83 30.79 -12.40
CA PRO A 267 30.93 29.94 -11.98
C PRO A 267 30.70 28.49 -12.41
N TRP A 268 31.77 27.78 -12.73
CA TRP A 268 31.72 26.41 -13.26
C TRP A 268 30.87 25.44 -12.40
N PHE A 269 30.85 25.62 -11.08
CA PHE A 269 30.07 24.78 -10.16
C PHE A 269 28.55 24.98 -10.31
N THR A 270 28.10 26.13 -10.85
CA THR A 270 26.68 26.40 -11.09
C THR A 270 26.14 25.49 -12.19
N ASN A 271 26.90 25.32 -13.28
CA ASN A 271 26.51 24.39 -14.35
C ASN A 271 26.52 22.94 -13.85
N PHE A 272 27.44 22.57 -12.95
CA PHE A 272 27.40 21.25 -12.29
C PHE A 272 26.08 21.06 -11.52
N LYS A 273 25.70 22.02 -10.67
CA LYS A 273 24.45 21.98 -9.88
C LYS A 273 23.19 21.97 -10.77
N LEU A 274 23.17 22.76 -11.85
CA LEU A 274 22.06 22.75 -12.81
C LEU A 274 21.91 21.40 -13.52
N ASN A 275 23.03 20.77 -13.91
CA ASN A 275 23.00 19.42 -14.49
C ASN A 275 22.57 18.35 -13.47
N ASN A 276 22.99 18.48 -12.20
CA ASN A 276 22.50 17.61 -11.13
C ASN A 276 20.98 17.77 -10.95
N ALA A 277 20.48 19.01 -10.95
CA ALA A 277 19.06 19.29 -10.87
C ALA A 277 18.25 18.67 -12.03
N LEU A 278 18.78 18.67 -13.26
CA LEU A 278 18.16 17.94 -14.38
C LEU A 278 18.07 16.44 -14.12
N SER A 279 19.12 15.82 -13.56
CA SER A 279 19.12 14.39 -13.22
C SER A 279 18.09 14.06 -12.14
N ILE A 280 18.00 14.89 -11.09
CA ILE A 280 17.03 14.75 -10.01
C ILE A 280 15.60 14.85 -10.54
N LEU A 281 15.31 15.86 -11.35
CA LEU A 281 13.99 16.05 -11.97
C LEU A 281 13.60 14.87 -12.88
N GLN A 282 14.56 14.29 -13.62
CA GLN A 282 14.29 13.11 -14.44
C GLN A 282 13.92 11.90 -13.59
N ARG A 283 14.62 11.67 -12.47
CA ARG A 283 14.30 10.59 -11.53
C ARG A 283 12.99 10.83 -10.79
N ALA A 284 12.70 12.08 -10.43
CA ALA A 284 11.43 12.47 -9.82
C ALA A 284 10.26 12.20 -10.77
N SER A 285 10.37 12.62 -12.04
CA SER A 285 9.38 12.33 -13.09
C SER A 285 9.13 10.83 -13.21
N TYR A 286 10.18 10.01 -13.30
CA TYR A 286 10.05 8.56 -13.35
C TYR A 286 9.33 8.00 -12.10
N LYS A 287 9.72 8.45 -10.91
CA LYS A 287 9.14 7.96 -9.65
C LYS A 287 7.69 8.37 -9.44
N LEU A 288 7.27 9.54 -9.93
CA LEU A 288 5.88 9.96 -9.87
C LEU A 288 5.01 9.13 -10.82
N THR A 289 5.48 8.85 -12.05
CA THR A 289 4.74 8.05 -13.04
C THR A 289 4.50 6.61 -12.62
N TYR A 290 5.44 6.02 -11.89
CA TYR A 290 5.39 4.60 -11.49
C TYR A 290 5.22 4.41 -9.98
N GLY A 291 5.04 5.50 -9.24
CA GLY A 291 4.84 5.49 -7.80
C GLY A 291 3.38 5.28 -7.44
N VAL A 292 3.13 5.07 -6.15
CA VAL A 292 1.78 4.97 -5.58
C VAL A 292 1.54 6.17 -4.68
N ALA A 293 0.38 6.82 -4.81
CA ALA A 293 -0.06 7.82 -3.84
C ALA A 293 -0.87 7.13 -2.74
N ILE A 294 -0.54 7.41 -1.48
CA ILE A 294 -1.19 6.85 -0.30
C ILE A 294 -1.82 7.98 0.49
N CYS A 295 -3.14 7.95 0.70
CA CYS A 295 -3.81 8.93 1.55
C CYS A 295 -3.65 8.59 3.03
N GLU A 296 -3.21 9.58 3.82
CA GLU A 296 -3.07 9.42 5.26
C GLU A 296 -4.20 10.09 6.02
N LYS A 297 -4.61 9.45 7.12
CA LYS A 297 -5.63 9.97 8.03
C LYS A 297 -5.15 11.24 8.75
N SER A 298 -3.87 11.27 9.11
CA SER A 298 -3.25 12.41 9.78
C SER A 298 -1.73 12.38 9.65
N CYS A 299 -1.17 13.49 9.18
CA CYS A 299 0.26 13.76 9.26
C CYS A 299 0.50 15.27 9.38
N LYS A 300 1.73 15.64 9.76
CA LYS A 300 2.11 17.05 10.00
C LYS A 300 2.51 17.79 8.72
N ALA A 301 2.88 17.05 7.68
CA ALA A 301 3.33 17.60 6.41
C ALA A 301 2.14 17.86 5.47
N ILE A 302 2.44 18.39 4.29
CA ILE A 302 1.49 18.47 3.17
C ILE A 302 1.45 17.11 2.46
N ALA A 303 2.63 16.62 2.10
CA ALA A 303 2.89 15.25 1.69
C ALA A 303 4.26 14.84 2.26
N TRP A 304 4.61 13.58 2.16
CA TRP A 304 5.95 13.10 2.51
C TRP A 304 6.31 11.83 1.72
N ALA A 305 7.59 11.60 1.46
CA ALA A 305 8.08 10.37 0.86
C ALA A 305 9.43 9.95 1.46
N TRP A 306 9.65 8.64 1.59
CA TRP A 306 10.96 8.13 1.98
C TRP A 306 11.99 8.34 0.86
N PRO A 307 13.24 8.72 1.18
CA PRO A 307 14.34 8.74 0.24
C PRO A 307 14.48 7.40 -0.51
N GLY A 308 14.40 7.43 -1.84
CA GLY A 308 14.46 6.22 -2.68
C GLY A 308 13.17 5.41 -2.76
N GLY A 309 12.12 5.81 -2.02
CA GLY A 309 10.83 5.13 -1.93
C GLY A 309 10.07 5.04 -3.26
N ARG A 310 8.92 4.36 -3.22
CA ARG A 310 7.97 4.23 -4.35
C ARG A 310 6.59 4.81 -4.05
N ALA A 311 6.41 5.39 -2.86
CA ALA A 311 5.13 5.93 -2.44
C ALA A 311 5.26 7.39 -2.00
N VAL A 312 4.26 8.19 -2.37
CA VAL A 312 4.03 9.53 -1.83
C VAL A 312 2.85 9.46 -0.87
N HIS A 313 3.08 9.87 0.36
CA HIS A 313 2.07 9.88 1.41
C HIS A 313 1.44 11.28 1.47
N VAL A 314 0.14 11.35 1.27
CA VAL A 314 -0.60 12.61 1.08
C VAL A 314 -1.43 12.89 2.33
N CYS A 315 -1.16 14.03 2.97
CA CYS A 315 -1.77 14.40 4.25
C CYS A 315 -3.10 15.14 4.07
N PRO A 316 -3.93 15.24 5.12
CA PRO A 316 -5.14 16.07 5.09
C PRO A 316 -4.90 17.55 4.74
N ALA A 317 -3.67 18.05 4.97
CA ALA A 317 -3.27 19.41 4.60
C ALA A 317 -3.09 19.60 3.08
N TYR A 318 -2.77 18.53 2.34
CA TYR A 318 -2.67 18.54 0.88
C TYR A 318 -3.96 18.99 0.22
N TRP A 319 -5.10 18.56 0.74
CA TRP A 319 -6.42 18.89 0.23
C TRP A 319 -6.91 20.30 0.61
N ARG A 320 -6.04 21.12 1.19
CA ARG A 320 -6.37 22.49 1.63
C ARG A 320 -5.53 23.55 0.92
N ILE A 321 -4.64 23.15 0.03
CA ILE A 321 -3.80 24.05 -0.77
C ILE A 321 -4.27 24.02 -2.23
N LYS A 322 -3.94 25.05 -3.00
CA LYS A 322 -4.30 25.15 -4.42
C LYS A 322 -3.65 24.06 -5.26
N ASP A 323 -4.28 23.71 -6.36
CA ASP A 323 -3.85 22.69 -7.33
C ASP A 323 -2.38 22.87 -7.78
N GLU A 324 -1.91 24.09 -8.02
CA GLU A 324 -0.50 24.30 -8.39
C GLU A 324 0.46 23.97 -7.24
N ALA A 325 0.06 24.23 -6.00
CA ALA A 325 0.83 23.87 -4.81
C ALA A 325 0.74 22.38 -4.50
N GLN A 326 -0.36 21.73 -4.82
CA GLN A 326 -0.50 20.28 -4.77
C GLN A 326 0.48 19.60 -5.73
N ALA A 327 0.50 20.04 -7.00
CA ALA A 327 1.44 19.56 -8.00
C ALA A 327 2.91 19.84 -7.64
N ALA A 328 3.21 21.05 -7.16
CA ALA A 328 4.55 21.40 -6.68
C ALA A 328 4.99 20.53 -5.49
N SER A 329 4.07 20.21 -4.58
CA SER A 329 4.33 19.30 -3.46
C SER A 329 4.59 17.87 -3.94
N LEU A 330 3.89 17.38 -4.97
CA LEU A 330 4.22 16.07 -5.56
C LEU A 330 5.60 16.08 -6.22
N ALA A 331 5.96 17.15 -6.94
CA ALA A 331 7.29 17.27 -7.52
C ALA A 331 8.38 17.28 -6.43
N HIS A 332 8.14 17.96 -5.31
CA HIS A 332 8.98 17.95 -4.11
C HIS A 332 9.22 16.52 -3.62
N GLU A 333 8.14 15.77 -3.31
CA GLU A 333 8.25 14.39 -2.83
C GLU A 333 8.86 13.44 -3.86
N GLY A 334 8.59 13.68 -5.15
CA GLY A 334 9.23 12.99 -6.26
C GLY A 334 10.75 13.09 -6.22
N THR A 335 11.31 14.23 -5.79
CA THR A 335 12.75 14.40 -5.68
C THR A 335 13.36 13.57 -4.54
N HIS A 336 12.65 13.41 -3.41
CA HIS A 336 13.06 12.50 -2.35
C HIS A 336 13.08 11.05 -2.84
N MET A 337 11.99 10.61 -3.48
CA MET A 337 11.89 9.26 -4.04
C MET A 337 12.94 8.96 -5.12
N GLY A 338 13.22 9.96 -5.97
CA GLY A 338 14.10 9.79 -7.13
C GLY A 338 15.58 9.90 -6.82
N ALA A 339 15.95 10.76 -5.87
CA ALA A 339 17.35 11.13 -5.68
C ALA A 339 17.76 11.39 -4.22
N ALA A 340 16.90 11.08 -3.24
CA ALA A 340 17.22 11.27 -1.82
C ALA A 340 17.64 12.71 -1.49
N THR A 341 16.95 13.69 -2.08
CA THR A 341 17.08 15.11 -1.70
C THR A 341 16.73 15.32 -0.22
N THR A 342 17.06 16.50 0.31
CA THR A 342 16.87 16.82 1.74
C THR A 342 15.88 17.96 1.97
N ASP A 343 15.24 17.95 3.14
CA ASP A 343 14.39 19.02 3.68
C ASP A 343 15.19 20.09 4.45
N ALA A 344 16.42 20.38 4.03
CA ALA A 344 17.31 21.26 4.79
C ALA A 344 16.75 22.68 5.00
N THR A 345 15.78 23.10 4.19
CA THR A 345 15.11 24.40 4.25
C THR A 345 13.81 24.36 3.44
N TYR A 346 12.88 25.25 3.81
CA TYR A 346 11.56 25.42 3.20
C TYR A 346 11.50 26.82 2.57
N PHE A 347 11.94 26.96 1.32
CA PHE A 347 12.21 28.26 0.69
C PHE A 347 10.93 29.07 0.49
N TRP A 348 9.96 28.56 -0.27
CA TRP A 348 8.73 29.30 -0.55
C TRP A 348 7.88 29.54 0.70
N GLN A 349 7.85 28.59 1.64
CA GLN A 349 7.13 28.75 2.91
C GLN A 349 7.70 29.89 3.76
N ASN A 350 9.01 30.14 3.65
CA ASN A 350 9.69 31.22 4.34
C ASN A 350 9.86 32.48 3.47
N GLY A 351 9.29 32.50 2.27
CA GLY A 351 9.38 33.61 1.32
C GLY A 351 10.80 33.91 0.84
N ARG A 352 11.69 32.91 0.81
CA ARG A 352 13.09 33.04 0.39
C ARG A 352 13.31 32.35 -0.94
N ALA A 353 14.14 32.93 -1.80
CA ALA A 353 14.59 32.22 -2.98
C ALA A 353 15.51 31.03 -2.61
N PRO A 354 15.64 30.03 -3.50
CA PRO A 354 16.56 28.93 -3.29
C PRO A 354 18.01 29.42 -3.13
N HIS A 355 18.73 28.84 -2.18
CA HIS A 355 20.13 29.13 -1.87
C HIS A 355 20.77 27.93 -1.17
N ASP A 356 22.10 27.89 -1.09
CA ASP A 356 22.79 26.83 -0.35
C ASP A 356 22.48 26.92 1.15
N ALA A 357 22.21 25.78 1.77
CA ALA A 357 21.93 25.67 3.21
C ALA A 357 23.15 25.05 3.91
N GLY A 358 24.10 25.90 4.31
CA GLY A 358 25.36 25.44 4.91
C GLY A 358 26.22 24.69 3.89
N ILE A 359 26.45 23.39 4.12
CA ILE A 359 27.20 22.52 3.20
C ILE A 359 26.31 21.84 2.15
N ILE A 360 24.99 22.02 2.24
CA ILE A 360 24.01 21.38 1.38
C ILE A 360 23.73 22.31 0.20
N GLY A 361 24.06 21.85 -1.01
CA GLY A 361 23.80 22.60 -2.24
C GLY A 361 22.30 22.73 -2.52
N TRP A 362 21.86 23.89 -3.03
CA TRP A 362 20.46 24.10 -3.42
C TRP A 362 19.93 23.03 -4.38
N ASP A 363 20.78 22.41 -5.18
CA ASP A 363 20.42 21.37 -6.14
C ASP A 363 20.03 20.04 -5.50
N ILE A 364 20.32 19.82 -4.21
CA ILE A 364 19.91 18.61 -3.48
C ILE A 364 18.88 18.91 -2.38
N ILE A 365 18.31 20.11 -2.38
CA ILE A 365 17.25 20.54 -1.47
C ILE A 365 15.92 20.42 -2.20
N ALA A 366 15.02 19.60 -1.69
CA ALA A 366 13.73 19.34 -2.34
C ALA A 366 12.91 20.63 -2.53
N SER A 367 12.96 21.54 -1.55
CA SER A 367 12.28 22.83 -1.63
C SER A 367 12.82 23.79 -2.71
N THR A 368 13.94 23.49 -3.36
CA THR A 368 14.35 24.26 -4.55
C THR A 368 13.34 24.08 -5.68
N TYR A 369 12.86 22.85 -5.86
CA TYR A 369 12.03 22.47 -6.99
C TYR A 369 10.58 22.95 -6.85
N ASP A 370 9.97 22.80 -5.66
CA ASP A 370 8.64 23.37 -5.42
C ASP A 370 8.66 24.90 -5.54
N THR A 371 9.71 25.57 -5.07
CA THR A 371 9.86 27.01 -5.18
C THR A 371 9.99 27.45 -6.63
N TRP A 372 10.83 26.79 -7.44
CA TRP A 372 10.92 27.11 -8.87
C TRP A 372 9.61 26.88 -9.62
N ILE A 373 8.85 25.85 -9.26
CA ILE A 373 7.53 25.59 -9.85
C ILE A 373 6.54 26.72 -9.47
N LEU A 374 6.52 27.11 -8.20
CA LEU A 374 5.55 28.07 -7.68
C LEU A 374 5.87 29.53 -8.03
N THR A 375 7.15 29.88 -8.17
CA THR A 375 7.60 31.27 -8.27
C THR A 375 8.38 31.56 -9.54
N GLY A 376 8.59 30.56 -10.38
CA GLY A 376 9.40 30.65 -11.59
C GLY A 376 10.86 30.24 -11.36
N PHE A 377 11.48 29.71 -12.41
CA PHE A 377 12.88 29.29 -12.41
C PHE A 377 13.81 30.51 -12.32
N CYS A 378 14.83 30.38 -11.48
CA CYS A 378 15.95 31.32 -11.37
C CYS A 378 17.21 30.56 -10.94
N VAL A 379 18.40 31.09 -11.22
CA VAL A 379 19.69 30.54 -10.81
C VAL A 379 20.10 31.17 -9.46
N PRO A 380 20.16 30.36 -8.37
CA PRO A 380 20.53 30.84 -7.04
C PRO A 380 21.86 31.58 -6.99
N GLY A 381 21.85 32.78 -6.40
CA GLY A 381 23.00 33.68 -6.30
C GLY A 381 23.24 34.58 -7.52
N PHE A 382 22.43 34.48 -8.58
CA PHE A 382 22.63 35.28 -9.80
C PHE A 382 21.41 36.12 -10.15
N ASN A 383 20.27 35.48 -10.44
CA ASN A 383 19.07 36.17 -10.92
C ASN A 383 17.81 35.79 -10.13
N CYS A 384 17.95 35.08 -9.00
CA CYS A 384 16.85 34.88 -8.07
C CYS A 384 16.55 36.17 -7.30
N PRO A 385 15.27 36.53 -7.11
CA PRO A 385 14.89 37.65 -6.27
C PRO A 385 15.24 37.36 -4.79
N ALA A 386 15.50 38.39 -3.99
CA ALA A 386 15.84 38.22 -2.58
C ALA A 386 14.69 37.58 -1.76
N SER A 387 13.45 37.85 -2.18
CA SER A 387 12.24 37.26 -1.61
C SER A 387 11.38 36.70 -2.73
N VAL A 388 10.75 35.58 -2.46
CA VAL A 388 9.71 35.00 -3.32
C VAL A 388 8.40 35.01 -2.55
N SER A 389 7.28 35.17 -3.24
CA SER A 389 5.97 35.11 -2.61
C SER A 389 5.02 34.28 -3.47
N TYR A 390 4.51 33.20 -2.91
CA TYR A 390 3.41 32.45 -3.49
C TYR A 390 2.29 32.37 -2.47
N ASN A 391 1.09 32.80 -2.86
CA ASN A 391 -0.08 32.71 -1.99
C ASN A 391 -0.74 31.33 -2.15
N ALA A 392 -0.28 30.38 -1.32
CA ALA A 392 -0.82 29.02 -1.23
C ALA A 392 -2.15 28.92 -0.48
N ASN A 393 -2.80 30.04 -0.12
CA ASN A 393 -4.07 30.04 0.61
C ASN A 393 -5.13 29.14 -0.04
N ARG A 394 -6.03 28.61 0.80
CA ARG A 394 -7.08 27.63 0.48
C ARG A 394 -7.71 27.87 -0.89
N GLY A 395 -7.49 26.91 -1.79
CA GLY A 395 -8.38 26.70 -2.92
C GLY A 395 -9.73 26.18 -2.42
N ASN A 396 -10.79 26.39 -3.20
CA ASN A 396 -12.02 25.64 -3.04
C ASN A 396 -11.76 24.23 -3.57
N ASN A 397 -11.06 23.40 -2.80
CA ASN A 397 -10.74 22.06 -3.27
C ASN A 397 -12.05 21.25 -3.35
N GLU A 398 -12.31 20.68 -4.52
CA GLU A 398 -13.53 19.91 -4.82
C GLU A 398 -13.63 18.63 -3.96
N CYS A 399 -12.51 18.18 -3.38
CA CYS A 399 -12.43 16.99 -2.53
C CYS A 399 -12.09 17.38 -1.07
N PRO A 400 -13.10 17.51 -0.18
CA PRO A 400 -12.83 17.92 1.19
C PRO A 400 -11.99 16.87 1.93
N ALA A 401 -11.00 17.34 2.70
CA ALA A 401 -10.12 16.50 3.53
C ALA A 401 -10.86 15.57 4.52
N ASN A 402 -12.14 15.84 4.77
CA ASN A 402 -13.01 15.13 5.71
C ASN A 402 -14.24 14.50 5.02
N ALA A 403 -14.25 14.27 3.70
CA ALA A 403 -15.28 13.43 3.09
C ALA A 403 -15.11 11.98 3.58
N GLN A 404 -15.69 11.67 4.75
CA GLN A 404 -15.84 10.34 5.32
C GLN A 404 -17.31 9.93 5.31
#